data_AF-A0A1Q5PZM9-F1
#
_entry.id   AF-A0A1Q5PZM9-F1
#
_cell.length_a   1.000
_cell.length_b   1.000
_cell.length_c   1.000
_cell.angle_alpha   90.00
_cell.angle_beta   90.00
_cell.angle_gamma   90.00
#
_symmetry.space_group_name_H-M   'P 1'
#
loop_
_entity.id
_entity.type
_entity.pdbx_description
1 polymer ?
#
loop_
_entity_poly.entity_id
_entity_poly.type
_entity_poly.pdbx_seq_one_letter_code
_entity_poly.pdbx_strand_id
1 'polypeptide(L)' 'MKRMPPIPVQALPRVEDRITFLYLDQCVVHRDKGAITARNSEGTTYIPAATLTVLMLGPGSTVSHHAMSLLAE' A
#
# COMPACT_ATOMS: atom_id res chain seq x y z
N MET A 1 -10.14 36.04 9.70
CA MET A 1 -10.58 34.64 9.45
C MET A 1 -10.49 33.85 10.74
N LYS A 2 -11.57 33.18 11.16
CA LYS A 2 -11.60 32.33 12.37
C LYS A 2 -10.80 31.06 12.09
N ARG A 3 -9.79 30.77 12.90
CA ARG A 3 -8.91 29.60 12.72
C ARG A 3 -9.72 28.33 13.05
N MET A 4 -9.68 27.33 12.16
CA MET A 4 -10.36 26.06 12.39
C MET A 4 -9.71 25.35 13.59
N PRO A 5 -10.49 24.76 14.51
CA PRO A 5 -9.92 24.00 15.61
C PRO A 5 -9.12 22.79 15.07
N PRO A 6 -8.05 22.37 15.75
CA PRO A 6 -7.26 21.23 15.33
C PRO A 6 -8.09 19.95 15.34
N ILE A 7 -7.78 19.03 14.42
CA ILE A 7 -8.39 17.69 14.38
C ILE A 7 -8.04 16.97 15.70
N PRO A 8 -9.02 16.38 16.41
CA PRO A 8 -8.75 15.57 17.58
C PRO A 8 -7.82 14.41 17.24
N VAL A 9 -6.83 14.13 18.10
CA VAL A 9 -5.85 13.05 17.88
C VAL A 9 -6.54 11.70 17.65
N GLN A 10 -7.67 11.46 18.30
CA GLN A 10 -8.46 10.24 18.17
C GLN A 10 -9.10 10.06 16.77
N ALA A 11 -9.22 11.14 16.00
CA ALA A 11 -9.74 11.10 14.63
C ALA A 11 -8.65 10.88 13.57
N LEU A 12 -7.38 10.75 13.99
CA LEU A 12 -6.30 10.39 13.08
C LEU A 12 -6.30 8.87 12.81
N PRO A 13 -5.97 8.44 11.57
CA PRO A 13 -5.85 7.02 11.24
C PRO A 13 -4.85 6.32 12.16
N ARG A 14 -5.21 5.14 12.64
CA ARG A 14 -4.36 4.33 13.50
C ARG A 14 -3.66 3.24 12.70
N VAL A 15 -2.62 2.67 13.28
CA VAL A 15 -1.93 1.52 12.68
C VAL A 15 -2.84 0.30 12.62
N GLU A 16 -3.76 0.14 13.59
CA GLU A 16 -4.75 -0.96 13.61
C GLU A 16 -5.78 -0.88 12.47
N ASP A 17 -5.94 0.28 11.84
CA ASP A 17 -6.84 0.48 10.69
C ASP A 17 -6.21 0.04 9.35
N ARG A 18 -4.92 -0.38 9.36
CA ARG A 18 -4.14 -0.76 8.18
C ARG A 18 -4.20 -2.27 7.93
N ILE A 19 -3.92 -2.65 6.68
CA ILE A 19 -3.60 -4.03 6.33
C ILE A 19 -2.27 -4.39 7.00
N THR A 20 -2.31 -5.35 7.92
CA THR A 20 -1.13 -5.74 8.71
C THR A 20 -0.06 -6.41 7.83
N PHE A 21 -0.45 -7.38 7.01
CA PHE A 21 0.46 -8.09 6.11
C PHE A 21 -0.28 -8.49 4.83
N LEU A 22 0.37 -8.34 3.68
CA LEU A 22 -0.10 -8.84 2.39
C LEU A 22 0.97 -9.75 1.78
N TYR A 23 0.61 -11.00 1.51
CA TYR A 23 1.47 -11.95 0.80
C TYR A 23 1.06 -12.05 -0.66
N LEU A 24 2.01 -11.89 -1.58
CA LEU A 24 1.80 -11.99 -3.01
C LEU A 24 2.69 -13.09 -3.60
N ASP A 25 2.07 -14.15 -4.10
CA ASP A 25 2.76 -15.21 -4.85
C ASP A 25 2.57 -15.02 -6.36
N GLN A 26 3.61 -15.29 -7.15
CA GLN A 26 3.56 -15.24 -8.62
C GLN A 26 2.98 -13.92 -9.17
N CYS A 27 3.29 -12.79 -8.54
CA CYS A 27 2.76 -11.48 -8.91
C CYS A 27 3.83 -10.55 -9.51
N VAL A 28 3.45 -9.78 -10.53
CA VAL A 28 4.23 -8.62 -10.99
C VAL A 28 3.69 -7.36 -10.31
N VAL A 29 4.52 -6.70 -9.51
CA VAL A 29 4.14 -5.54 -8.68
C VAL A 29 4.66 -4.24 -9.29
N HIS A 30 3.73 -3.36 -9.67
CA HIS A 30 4.00 -2.02 -10.19
C HIS A 30 3.40 -0.92 -9.32
N ARG A 31 3.73 0.33 -9.64
CA ARG A 31 3.09 1.51 -9.07
C ARG A 31 2.03 2.03 -10.04
N ASP A 32 0.86 2.38 -9.52
CA ASP A 32 -0.08 3.27 -10.18
C ASP A 32 -0.49 4.38 -9.19
N LYS A 33 -0.05 5.61 -9.46
CA LYS A 33 -0.28 6.78 -8.61
C LYS A 33 0.17 6.53 -7.15
N GLY A 34 -0.77 6.48 -6.20
CA GLY A 34 -0.56 6.22 -4.77
C GLY A 34 -0.86 4.78 -4.35
N ALA A 35 -1.03 3.87 -5.31
CA ALA A 35 -1.26 2.45 -5.08
C ALA A 35 -0.14 1.61 -5.70
N ILE A 36 0.06 0.42 -5.15
CA ILE A 36 0.74 -0.66 -5.88
C ILE A 36 -0.31 -1.47 -6.63
N THR A 37 0.07 -2.02 -7.78
CA THR A 37 -0.75 -2.97 -8.54
C THR A 37 -0.10 -4.33 -8.46
N ALA A 38 -0.84 -5.35 -8.03
CA ALA A 38 -0.42 -6.74 -8.08
C ALA A 38 -1.10 -7.44 -9.26
N ARG A 39 -0.33 -7.83 -10.27
CA ARG A 39 -0.84 -8.54 -11.44
C ARG A 39 -0.44 -10.02 -11.40
N ASN A 40 -1.40 -10.92 -11.54
CA ASN A 40 -1.22 -12.37 -11.64
C ASN A 40 -2.09 -12.95 -12.77
N SER A 41 -2.28 -14.27 -12.79
CA SER A 41 -3.13 -14.98 -13.76
C SER A 41 -4.63 -14.65 -13.64
N GLU A 42 -5.08 -14.20 -12.47
CA GLU A 42 -6.48 -13.85 -12.19
C GLU A 42 -6.81 -12.40 -12.54
N GLY A 43 -5.79 -11.55 -12.72
CA GLY A 43 -5.94 -10.16 -13.15
C GLY A 43 -5.03 -9.21 -12.37
N THR A 44 -5.48 -7.96 -12.23
CA THR A 44 -4.76 -6.90 -11.53
C THR A 44 -5.55 -6.41 -10.33
N THR A 45 -4.94 -6.43 -9.15
CA THR A 45 -5.48 -5.86 -7.91
C THR A 45 -4.78 -4.55 -7.57
N TYR A 46 -5.55 -3.53 -7.22
CA TYR A 46 -5.04 -2.23 -6.77
C TYR A 46 -5.02 -2.18 -5.24
N ILE A 47 -3.84 -1.97 -4.65
CA ILE A 47 -3.67 -1.88 -3.21
C ILE A 47 -3.17 -0.48 -2.85
N PRO A 48 -3.92 0.33 -2.08
CA PRO A 48 -3.45 1.61 -1.59
C PRO A 48 -2.18 1.42 -0.74
N ALA A 49 -1.09 2.11 -1.09
CA ALA A 49 0.19 1.92 -0.40
C ALA A 49 0.12 2.41 1.06
N ALA A 50 -0.59 3.51 1.29
CA ALA A 50 -0.73 4.12 2.63
C ALA A 50 -1.43 3.22 3.65
N THR A 51 -2.20 2.21 3.19
CA THR A 51 -2.89 1.27 4.07
C THR A 51 -2.09 0.01 4.35
N LEU A 52 -0.92 -0.17 3.73
CA LEU A 52 -0.14 -1.39 3.85
C LEU A 52 0.96 -1.23 4.92
N THR A 53 1.06 -2.19 5.84
CA THR A 53 2.16 -2.21 6.82
C THR A 53 3.34 -3.05 6.34
N VAL A 54 3.07 -4.24 5.79
CA VAL A 54 4.11 -5.14 5.27
C VAL A 54 3.68 -5.79 3.97
N LEU A 55 4.56 -5.74 2.96
CA LEU A 55 4.45 -6.52 1.74
C LEU A 55 5.40 -7.73 1.81
N MET A 56 4.86 -8.93 1.71
CA MET A 56 5.64 -10.17 1.62
C MET A 56 5.61 -10.68 0.17
N LEU A 57 6.78 -10.76 -0.46
CA LEU A 57 6.92 -11.25 -1.83
C LEU A 57 7.24 -12.74 -1.80
N GLY A 58 6.30 -13.54 -2.31
CA GLY A 58 6.46 -14.97 -2.53
C GLY A 58 7.31 -15.31 -3.75
N PRO A 59 7.62 -16.60 -3.96
CA PRO A 59 8.34 -17.08 -5.13
C PRO A 59 7.72 -16.62 -6.47
N GLY A 60 8.59 -16.27 -7.42
CA GLY A 60 8.13 -15.82 -8.74
C GLY A 60 7.48 -14.44 -8.76
N SER A 61 7.38 -13.75 -7.61
CA SER A 61 6.97 -12.35 -7.58
C SER A 61 8.12 -11.42 -7.96
N THR A 62 7.81 -10.36 -8.70
CA THR A 62 8.76 -9.31 -9.08
C THR A 62 8.19 -7.95 -8.68
N VAL A 63 9.06 -7.01 -8.31
CA VAL A 63 8.65 -5.67 -7.90
C VAL A 63 9.46 -4.62 -8.64
N SER A 64 8.77 -3.65 -9.24
CA SER A 64 9.43 -2.55 -9.92
C SER A 64 10.04 -1.55 -8.93
N HIS A 65 11.09 -0.85 -9.37
CA HIS A 65 11.73 0.20 -8.56
C HIS A 65 10.72 1.26 -8.08
N HIS A 66 9.83 1.74 -8.96
CA HIS A 66 8.83 2.75 -8.58
C HIS A 66 7.83 2.26 -7.51
N ALA A 67 7.50 0.97 -7.50
CA ALA A 67 6.67 0.39 -6.44
C ALA A 67 7.44 0.35 -5.11
N MET A 68 8.72 -0.05 -5.13
CA MET A 68 9.58 -0.01 -3.94
C MET A 68 9.75 1.41 -3.41
N SER A 69 9.95 2.40 -4.29
CA SER A 69 10.05 3.81 -3.88
C SER A 69 8.78 4.28 -3.19
N LEU A 70 7.60 3.96 -3.72
CA LEU A 70 6.32 4.33 -3.10
C LEU A 70 6.13 3.67 -1.73
N LEU A 71 6.55 2.41 -1.56
CA LEU A 71 6.43 1.70 -0.29
C LEU A 71 7.43 2.19 0.77
N ALA A 72 8.46 2.94 0.37
CA ALA A 72 9.47 3.51 1.25
C ALA A 72 9.17 4.96 1.68
N GLU A 73 8.14 5.58 1.09
CA GLU A 73 7.62 6.92 1.47
C GLU A 73 6.90 6.87 2.82
#